data_AF-A0A6B3HDP1-F1
#
_entry.id   AF-A0A6B3HDP1-F1
#
_cell.length_a   1.000
_cell.length_b   1.000
_cell.length_c   1.000
_cell.angle_alpha   90.00
_cell.angle_beta   90.00
_cell.angle_gamma   90.00
#
_symmetry.space_group_name_H-M   'P 1'
#
loop_
_entity.id
_entity.type
_entity.pdbx_description
1 polymer ?
#
loop_
_entity_poly.entity_id
_entity_poly.type
_entity_poly.pdbx_seq_one_letter_code
_entity_poly.pdbx_strand_id
1 'polypeptide(L)'
;ARYAAKAAGVALLAAPVGLLGCLTTPLGRKLGWSWLMYPGRRLYRRLTVNAKHNHLARVADAKNTHAHTTDPDSLDQPIAASVPRGPRRRTTPQGVPAMSDALKFLFEESAADMEAAASAYEPGGMIHVYQTIQGMPAGIQSWANTFKILAEKSDESFPLDSSVGEALGDVFALLQKAASAAEEVQETFEKKHAHDLERLLDPRISLEAEKTWDAAANEDFL
;
A
#
# COMPACT_ATOMS: atom_id res chain seq x y z
N ALA A 1 1.09 -7.21 10.20
CA ALA A 1 2.20 -6.82 11.11
C ALA A 1 1.76 -6.36 12.52
N ARG A 2 0.96 -5.30 12.68
CA ARG A 2 0.68 -4.68 14.01
C ARG A 2 -0.05 -5.57 15.05
N TYR A 3 -0.90 -6.50 14.61
CA TYR A 3 -1.58 -7.47 15.49
C TYR A 3 -0.62 -8.53 16.03
N ALA A 4 0.25 -9.07 15.17
CA ALA A 4 1.25 -10.07 15.54
C ALA A 4 2.24 -9.51 16.58
N ALA A 5 2.65 -8.24 16.43
CA ALA A 5 3.51 -7.56 17.39
C ALA A 5 2.84 -7.39 18.78
N LYS A 6 1.55 -7.00 18.82
CA LYS A 6 0.79 -6.89 20.09
C LYS A 6 0.55 -8.27 20.73
N ALA A 7 0.25 -9.29 19.93
CA ALA A 7 0.09 -10.66 20.41
C ALA A 7 1.40 -11.25 20.96
N ALA A 8 2.54 -10.94 20.32
CA ALA A 8 3.86 -11.34 20.79
C ALA A 8 4.26 -10.65 22.10
N GLY A 9 3.95 -9.35 22.26
CA GLY A 9 4.17 -8.62 23.51
C GLY A 9 3.34 -9.18 24.68
N VAL A 10 2.08 -9.53 24.42
CA VAL A 10 1.22 -10.18 25.44
C VAL A 10 1.71 -11.60 25.77
N ALA A 11 2.25 -12.33 24.79
CA ALA A 11 2.84 -13.65 25.03
C ALA A 11 4.08 -13.57 25.94
N LEU A 12 4.95 -12.57 25.76
CA LEU A 12 6.12 -12.34 26.62
C LEU A 12 5.74 -12.02 28.07
N LEU A 13 4.69 -11.23 28.29
CA LEU A 13 4.19 -10.91 29.63
C LEU A 13 3.49 -12.09 30.30
N ALA A 14 2.84 -12.96 29.53
CA ALA A 14 2.13 -14.13 30.06
C ALA A 14 3.02 -15.35 30.32
N ALA A 15 4.18 -15.43 29.66
CA ALA A 15 5.15 -16.53 29.80
C ALA A 15 5.63 -16.78 31.25
N PRO A 16 6.05 -15.78 32.06
CA PRO A 16 6.49 -16.02 33.43
C PRO A 16 5.36 -16.50 34.35
N VAL A 17 4.12 -16.01 34.14
CA VAL A 17 2.93 -16.44 34.88
C VAL A 17 2.48 -17.85 34.46
N GLY A 18 2.72 -18.23 33.20
CA GLY A 18 2.52 -19.59 32.69
C GLY A 18 3.50 -20.59 33.32
N LEU A 19 4.77 -20.23 33.45
CA LEU A 19 5.81 -21.04 34.11
C LEU A 19 5.53 -21.24 35.60
N LEU A 20 5.11 -20.19 36.32
CA LEU A 20 4.63 -20.29 37.70
C LEU A 20 3.38 -21.19 37.80
N GLY A 21 2.49 -21.14 36.81
CA GLY A 21 1.33 -22.03 36.69
C GLY A 21 1.69 -23.51 36.54
N CYS A 22 2.81 -23.83 35.89
CA CYS A 22 3.28 -25.22 35.76
C CYS A 22 3.75 -25.81 37.10
N LEU A 23 4.27 -24.99 38.02
CA LEU A 23 4.62 -25.42 39.39
C LEU A 23 3.40 -25.49 40.32
N THR A 24 2.43 -24.58 40.16
CA THR A 24 1.27 -24.49 41.08
C THR A 24 0.10 -25.41 40.69
N THR A 25 0.03 -25.86 39.43
CA THR A 25 -1.01 -26.80 38.95
C THR A 25 -0.96 -28.20 39.59
N PRO A 26 0.21 -28.85 39.84
CA PRO A 26 0.23 -30.12 40.57
C PRO A 26 -0.16 -29.96 42.05
N LEU A 27 0.21 -28.84 42.70
CA LEU A 27 -0.25 -28.52 44.06
C LEU A 27 -1.75 -28.25 44.12
N GLY A 28 -2.30 -27.49 43.16
CA GLY A 28 -3.74 -27.22 43.05
C GLY A 28 -4.57 -28.47 42.79
N ARG A 29 -4.02 -29.47 42.08
CA ARG A 29 -4.66 -30.80 41.90
C ARG A 29 -4.68 -31.61 43.19
N LYS A 30 -3.63 -31.52 44.02
CA LYS A 30 -3.57 -32.23 45.31
C LYS A 30 -4.44 -31.59 46.41
N LEU A 31 -4.62 -30.26 46.40
CA LEU A 31 -5.48 -29.55 47.37
C LEU A 31 -6.94 -29.32 46.92
N GLY A 32 -7.31 -29.72 45.70
CA GLY A 32 -8.68 -29.51 45.17
C GLY A 32 -9.05 -28.05 44.87
N TRP A 33 -8.06 -27.15 44.82
CA TRP A 33 -8.29 -25.72 44.62
C TRP A 33 -8.23 -25.33 43.15
N SER A 34 -9.41 -25.30 42.52
CA SER A 34 -9.62 -25.01 41.10
C SER A 34 -9.20 -23.58 40.68
N TRP A 35 -9.03 -22.66 41.63
CA TRP A 35 -8.59 -21.28 41.38
C TRP A 35 -7.08 -21.16 41.14
N LEU A 36 -6.29 -22.12 41.63
CA LEU A 36 -4.83 -22.17 41.46
C LEU A 36 -4.42 -22.87 40.14
N MET A 37 -5.37 -23.50 39.45
CA MET A 37 -5.13 -24.21 38.20
C MET A 37 -5.14 -23.25 36.99
N TYR A 38 -4.04 -23.26 36.23
CA TYR A 38 -3.84 -22.52 34.97
C TYR A 38 -4.00 -20.98 35.03
N PRO A 39 -3.33 -20.28 35.97
CA PRO A 39 -3.45 -18.83 36.11
C PRO A 39 -3.02 -18.08 34.83
N GLY A 40 -1.91 -18.50 34.20
CA GLY A 40 -1.41 -17.88 32.97
C GLY A 40 -2.38 -17.97 31.78
N ARG A 41 -3.07 -19.10 31.61
CA ARG A 41 -4.05 -19.28 30.52
C ARG A 41 -5.29 -18.40 30.70
N ARG A 42 -5.72 -18.17 31.95
CA ARG A 42 -6.83 -17.27 32.27
C ARG A 42 -6.48 -15.81 32.01
N LEU A 43 -5.27 -15.39 32.40
CA LEU A 43 -4.77 -14.04 32.15
C LEU A 43 -4.61 -13.77 30.66
N TYR A 44 -3.99 -14.69 29.92
CA TYR A 44 -3.84 -14.59 28.46
C TYR A 44 -5.20 -14.47 27.75
N ARG A 45 -6.20 -15.26 28.14
CA ARG A 45 -7.56 -15.14 27.59
C ARG A 45 -8.15 -13.76 27.86
N ARG A 46 -8.06 -13.23 29.09
CA ARG A 46 -8.59 -11.89 29.40
C ARG A 46 -7.92 -10.78 28.58
N LEU A 47 -6.61 -10.87 28.38
CA LEU A 47 -5.86 -9.86 27.62
C LEU A 47 -6.11 -9.95 26.09
N THR A 48 -6.44 -11.12 25.57
CA THR A 48 -6.59 -11.34 24.12
C THR A 48 -8.03 -11.29 23.61
N VAL A 49 -9.03 -11.45 24.48
CA VAL A 49 -10.47 -11.42 24.08
C VAL A 49 -10.84 -10.10 23.41
N ASN A 50 -10.45 -8.96 23.98
CA ASN A 50 -10.79 -7.65 23.40
C ASN A 50 -10.06 -7.42 22.06
N ALA A 51 -8.80 -7.86 21.95
CA ALA A 51 -8.02 -7.75 20.71
C ALA A 51 -8.60 -8.61 19.58
N LYS A 52 -9.05 -9.83 19.90
CA LYS A 52 -9.68 -10.74 18.94
C LYS A 52 -11.02 -10.20 18.46
N HIS A 53 -11.84 -9.66 19.37
CA HIS A 53 -13.14 -9.09 19.03
C HIS A 53 -12.99 -7.89 18.07
N ASN A 54 -12.06 -6.98 18.36
CA ASN A 54 -11.78 -5.82 17.50
C ASN A 54 -11.26 -6.21 16.11
N HIS A 55 -10.45 -7.27 16.01
CA HIS A 55 -9.98 -7.75 14.72
C HIS A 55 -11.11 -8.38 13.89
N LEU A 56 -11.94 -9.22 14.51
CA LEU A 56 -13.09 -9.84 13.86
C LEU A 56 -14.11 -8.80 13.39
N ALA A 57 -14.37 -7.76 14.20
CA ALA A 57 -15.22 -6.63 13.81
C ALA A 57 -14.70 -5.95 12.54
N ARG A 58 -13.40 -5.59 12.48
CA ARG A 58 -12.79 -4.97 11.30
C ARG A 58 -12.83 -5.85 10.05
N VAL A 59 -12.64 -7.16 10.21
CA VAL A 59 -12.71 -8.12 9.09
C VAL A 59 -14.15 -8.26 8.60
N ALA A 60 -15.14 -8.25 9.50
CA ALA A 60 -16.55 -8.24 9.13
C ALA A 60 -16.94 -6.95 8.40
N ASP A 61 -16.49 -5.79 8.89
CA ASP A 61 -16.69 -4.49 8.24
C ASP A 61 -16.09 -4.49 6.83
N ALA A 62 -14.84 -4.93 6.66
CA ALA A 62 -14.19 -5.01 5.36
C ALA A 62 -14.94 -5.92 4.37
N LYS A 63 -15.48 -7.06 4.83
CA LYS A 63 -16.30 -7.95 4.00
C LYS A 63 -17.63 -7.31 3.60
N ASN A 64 -18.27 -6.58 4.51
CA ASN A 64 -19.52 -5.87 4.23
C ASN A 64 -19.31 -4.72 3.24
N THR A 65 -18.21 -3.97 3.36
CA THR A 65 -17.85 -2.93 2.40
C THR A 65 -17.60 -3.52 1.01
N HIS A 66 -16.85 -4.61 0.89
CA HIS A 66 -16.64 -5.28 -0.40
C HIS A 66 -17.92 -5.88 -1.00
N ALA A 67 -18.81 -6.44 -0.18
CA ALA A 67 -20.09 -6.96 -0.64
C ALA A 67 -21.04 -5.85 -1.16
N HIS A 68 -20.91 -4.62 -0.65
CA HIS A 68 -21.72 -3.48 -1.12
C HIS A 68 -21.14 -2.79 -2.36
N THR A 69 -19.85 -2.99 -2.67
CA THR A 69 -19.22 -2.49 -3.90
C THR A 69 -19.37 -3.45 -5.09
N THR A 70 -19.72 -4.72 -4.83
CA THR A 70 -19.92 -5.74 -5.86
C THR A 70 -21.37 -5.72 -6.37
N ASP A 71 -21.83 -4.57 -6.87
CA ASP A 71 -22.95 -4.55 -7.80
C ASP A 71 -22.45 -5.14 -9.13
N PRO A 72 -23.16 -6.10 -9.75
CA PRO A 72 -22.72 -6.70 -11.02
C PRO A 72 -22.63 -5.69 -12.18
N ASP A 73 -23.25 -4.51 -12.06
CA ASP A 73 -23.16 -3.38 -13.00
C ASP A 73 -21.88 -2.51 -12.81
N SER A 74 -21.10 -2.70 -11.73
CA SER A 74 -19.92 -1.87 -11.45
C SER A 74 -18.64 -2.34 -12.15
N LEU A 75 -18.66 -3.54 -12.75
CA LEU A 75 -17.50 -4.10 -13.46
C LEU A 75 -17.21 -3.41 -14.81
N ASP A 76 -18.17 -2.66 -15.36
CA ASP A 76 -18.03 -1.93 -16.62
C ASP A 76 -17.66 -0.45 -16.43
N GLN A 77 -17.50 0.03 -15.19
CA GLN A 77 -17.00 1.39 -14.99
C GLN A 77 -15.49 1.44 -15.24
N PRO A 78 -15.01 2.33 -16.12
CA PRO A 78 -13.57 2.50 -16.31
C PRO A 78 -12.97 2.87 -14.96
N ILE A 79 -11.85 2.23 -14.58
CA ILE A 79 -11.17 2.44 -13.29
C ILE A 79 -10.91 3.93 -13.01
N ALA A 80 -10.71 4.74 -14.07
CA ALA A 80 -10.59 6.18 -13.99
C ALA A 80 -11.81 6.92 -13.40
N ALA A 81 -13.00 6.31 -13.39
CA ALA A 81 -14.24 6.88 -12.85
C ALA A 81 -14.39 6.67 -11.33
N SER A 82 -13.70 5.68 -10.75
CA SER A 82 -13.79 5.36 -9.31
C SER A 82 -12.75 6.10 -8.45
N VAL A 83 -11.76 6.74 -9.06
CA VAL A 83 -10.73 7.52 -8.35
C VAL A 83 -11.30 8.88 -7.93
N PRO A 84 -11.29 9.23 -6.63
CA PRO A 84 -11.73 10.55 -6.18
C PRO A 84 -10.77 11.63 -6.68
N ARG A 85 -11.27 12.54 -7.52
CA ARG A 85 -10.49 13.66 -8.07
C ARG A 85 -10.62 14.90 -7.19
N GLY A 86 -9.51 15.61 -7.00
CA GLY A 86 -9.54 16.94 -6.37
C GLY A 86 -10.35 17.94 -7.18
N PRO A 87 -10.93 18.98 -6.54
CA PRO A 87 -11.69 20.00 -7.27
C PRO A 87 -10.79 20.75 -8.25
N ARG A 88 -11.06 20.61 -9.55
CA ARG A 88 -10.30 21.30 -10.60
C ARG A 88 -10.56 22.81 -10.51
N ARG A 89 -9.59 23.61 -10.03
CA ARG A 89 -9.71 25.07 -9.99
C ARG A 89 -9.55 25.61 -11.41
N ARG A 90 -10.67 25.81 -12.11
CA ARG A 90 -10.71 26.63 -13.33
C ARG A 90 -10.42 28.08 -12.95
N THR A 91 -9.18 28.51 -13.07
CA THR A 91 -8.80 29.93 -12.95
C THR A 91 -9.18 30.64 -14.24
N THR A 92 -10.41 31.15 -14.34
CA THR A 92 -10.68 32.28 -15.26
C THR A 92 -9.97 33.50 -14.67
N PRO A 93 -8.95 34.09 -15.33
CA PRO A 93 -8.24 35.22 -14.76
C PRO A 93 -9.10 36.47 -14.90
N GLN A 94 -9.80 36.81 -13.82
CA GLN A 94 -10.50 38.08 -13.71
C GLN A 94 -9.49 39.16 -13.32
N GLY A 95 -8.89 39.79 -14.34
CA GLY A 95 -8.41 41.18 -14.28
C GLY A 95 -7.26 41.52 -13.31
N VAL A 96 -6.29 40.64 -13.07
CA VAL A 96 -5.04 41.02 -12.39
C VAL A 96 -3.90 41.04 -13.42
N PRO A 97 -3.11 42.13 -13.52
CA PRO A 97 -2.05 42.22 -14.52
C PRO A 97 -1.07 41.06 -14.36
N ALA A 98 -0.71 40.46 -15.50
CA ALA A 98 0.16 39.30 -15.60
C ALA A 98 1.57 39.62 -15.04
N MET A 99 1.76 39.40 -13.74
CA MET A 99 3.07 39.05 -13.21
C MET A 99 3.48 37.78 -13.95
N SER A 100 4.65 37.80 -14.59
CA SER A 100 5.07 36.86 -15.63
C SER A 100 4.62 35.42 -15.34
N ASP A 101 4.05 34.79 -16.36
CA ASP A 101 3.62 33.38 -16.37
C ASP A 101 4.78 32.38 -16.18
N ALA A 102 5.96 32.87 -15.79
CA ALA A 102 7.21 32.17 -15.94
C ALA A 102 7.44 31.08 -14.87
N LEU A 103 6.86 31.14 -13.67
CA LEU A 103 7.22 30.20 -12.59
C LEU A 103 6.11 30.01 -11.54
N LYS A 104 4.85 29.84 -11.95
CA LYS A 104 3.81 29.38 -11.02
C LYS A 104 3.85 27.85 -10.98
N PHE A 105 4.55 27.30 -10.00
CA PHE A 105 4.48 25.87 -9.73
C PHE A 105 3.10 25.54 -9.13
N LEU A 106 2.20 25.02 -9.97
CA LEU A 106 0.87 24.56 -9.57
C LEU A 106 0.87 23.04 -9.50
N PHE A 107 0.92 22.50 -8.28
CA PHE A 107 0.85 21.05 -8.06
C PHE A 107 -0.33 20.39 -8.77
N GLU A 108 -1.48 21.06 -8.77
CA GLU A 108 -2.71 20.57 -9.40
C GLU A 108 -2.54 20.31 -10.90
N GLU A 109 -1.81 21.18 -11.62
CA GLU A 109 -1.58 21.03 -13.06
C GLU A 109 -0.67 19.83 -13.33
N SER A 110 0.47 19.73 -12.63
CA SER A 110 1.36 18.57 -12.76
C SER A 110 0.71 17.24 -12.37
N ALA A 111 -0.16 17.25 -11.36
CA ALA A 111 -0.92 16.07 -10.95
C ALA A 111 -1.99 15.70 -11.99
N ALA A 112 -2.65 16.70 -12.58
CA ALA A 112 -3.64 16.49 -13.62
C ALA A 112 -3.02 15.92 -14.91
N ASP A 113 -1.81 16.35 -15.27
CA ASP A 113 -1.07 15.82 -16.42
C ASP A 113 -0.70 14.35 -16.21
N MET A 114 -0.25 14.01 -15.00
CA MET A 114 -0.02 12.61 -14.65
C MET A 114 -1.31 11.79 -14.69
N GLU A 115 -2.41 12.29 -14.13
CA GLU A 115 -3.71 11.59 -14.14
C GLU A 115 -4.20 11.36 -15.57
N ALA A 116 -4.01 12.34 -16.45
CA ALA A 116 -4.32 12.24 -17.87
C ALA A 116 -3.46 11.17 -18.56
N ALA A 117 -2.14 11.17 -18.30
CA ALA A 117 -1.23 10.16 -18.84
C ALA A 117 -1.59 8.74 -18.37
N ALA A 118 -1.97 8.59 -17.09
CA ALA A 118 -2.43 7.31 -16.55
C ALA A 118 -3.77 6.86 -17.15
N SER A 119 -4.69 7.81 -17.41
CA SER A 119 -6.00 7.51 -17.99
C SER A 119 -5.92 7.10 -19.47
N ALA A 120 -4.93 7.64 -20.20
CA ALA A 120 -4.68 7.31 -21.60
C ALA A 120 -3.68 6.16 -21.78
N TYR A 121 -3.23 5.53 -20.69
CA TYR A 121 -2.22 4.49 -20.74
C TYR A 121 -2.79 3.19 -21.31
N GLU A 122 -2.42 2.89 -22.55
CA GLU A 122 -2.69 1.61 -23.21
C GLU A 122 -1.35 0.88 -23.45
N PRO A 123 -1.00 -0.11 -22.62
CA PRO A 123 0.25 -0.83 -22.80
C PRO A 123 0.20 -1.69 -24.07
N GLY A 124 1.12 -1.46 -25.00
CA GLY A 124 1.26 -2.29 -26.21
C GLY A 124 1.75 -3.72 -25.94
N GLY A 125 2.26 -3.99 -24.73
CA GLY A 125 2.72 -5.32 -24.31
C GLY A 125 3.23 -5.35 -22.88
N MET A 126 3.38 -6.55 -22.31
CA MET A 126 3.72 -6.74 -20.89
C MET A 126 5.08 -6.17 -20.48
N ILE A 127 6.03 -6.05 -21.41
CA ILE A 127 7.33 -5.38 -21.15
C ILE A 127 7.15 -3.89 -20.83
N HIS A 128 6.21 -3.20 -21.48
CA HIS A 128 5.94 -1.79 -21.17
C HIS A 128 5.36 -1.63 -19.75
N VAL A 129 4.53 -2.58 -19.31
CA VAL A 129 4.01 -2.61 -17.94
C VAL A 129 5.15 -2.84 -16.94
N TYR A 130 6.06 -3.78 -17.23
CA TYR A 130 7.23 -4.03 -16.41
C TYR A 130 8.12 -2.79 -16.27
N GLN A 131 8.44 -2.10 -17.37
CA GLN A 131 9.23 -0.86 -17.35
C GLN A 131 8.54 0.25 -16.54
N THR A 132 7.21 0.34 -16.63
CA THR A 132 6.42 1.32 -15.87
C THR A 132 6.48 1.04 -14.37
N ILE A 133 6.37 -0.24 -13.97
CA ILE A 133 6.51 -0.65 -12.56
C ILE A 133 7.94 -0.41 -12.05
N GLN A 134 8.95 -0.71 -12.86
CA GLN A 134 10.36 -0.49 -12.53
C GLN A 134 10.67 1.00 -12.33
N GLY A 135 10.04 1.90 -13.09
CA GLY A 135 10.23 3.35 -12.96
C GLY A 135 9.48 3.99 -11.77
N MET A 136 8.53 3.26 -11.16
CA MET A 136 7.64 3.80 -10.13
C MET A 136 8.39 4.30 -8.88
N PRO A 137 9.37 3.59 -8.30
CA PRO A 137 10.09 4.07 -7.11
C PRO A 137 10.81 5.39 -7.37
N ALA A 138 11.45 5.53 -8.54
CA ALA A 138 12.15 6.74 -8.95
C ALA A 138 11.18 7.92 -9.17
N GLY A 139 9.99 7.66 -9.71
CA GLY A 139 8.93 8.65 -9.86
C GLY A 139 8.45 9.20 -8.50
N ILE A 140 8.13 8.31 -7.57
CA ILE A 140 7.68 8.69 -6.21
C ILE A 140 8.79 9.45 -5.46
N GLN A 141 10.05 9.01 -5.61
CA GLN A 141 11.21 9.70 -5.03
C GLN A 141 11.35 11.13 -5.55
N SER A 142 11.07 11.36 -6.83
CA SER A 142 11.12 12.70 -7.44
C SER A 142 10.05 13.63 -6.85
N TRP A 143 8.85 13.11 -6.53
CA TRP A 143 7.85 13.89 -5.80
C TRP A 143 8.26 14.16 -4.36
N ALA A 144 8.80 13.16 -3.67
CA ALA A 144 9.32 13.34 -2.32
C ALA A 144 10.35 14.49 -2.30
N ASN A 145 11.30 14.48 -3.24
CA ASN A 145 12.30 15.53 -3.37
C ASN A 145 11.68 16.93 -3.60
N THR A 146 10.53 17.00 -4.28
CA THR A 146 9.81 18.27 -4.47
C THR A 146 9.36 18.83 -3.12
N PHE A 147 8.73 18.03 -2.25
CA PHE A 147 8.32 18.48 -0.91
C PHE A 147 9.51 18.85 -0.02
N LYS A 148 10.63 18.15 -0.14
CA LYS A 148 11.87 18.53 0.55
C LYS A 148 12.36 19.92 0.11
N ILE A 149 12.41 20.19 -1.19
CA ILE A 149 12.81 21.51 -1.73
C ILE A 149 11.83 22.59 -1.27
N LEU A 150 10.52 22.32 -1.23
CA LEU A 150 9.54 23.28 -0.74
C LEU A 150 9.72 23.58 0.75
N ALA A 151 10.03 22.57 1.58
CA ALA A 151 10.30 22.77 3.00
C ALA A 151 11.56 23.62 3.23
N GLU A 152 12.65 23.33 2.52
CA GLU A 152 13.89 24.12 2.61
C GLU A 152 13.66 25.57 2.16
N LYS A 153 12.89 25.77 1.08
CA LYS A 153 12.54 27.12 0.61
C LYS A 153 11.53 27.84 1.49
N SER A 154 10.64 27.14 2.19
CA SER A 154 9.71 27.77 3.14
C SER A 154 10.43 28.40 4.31
N ASP A 155 11.50 27.77 4.79
CA ASP A 155 12.28 28.27 5.90
C ASP A 155 13.16 29.47 5.51
N GLU A 156 13.63 29.52 4.26
CA GLU A 156 14.58 30.56 3.80
C GLU A 156 13.91 31.75 3.10
N SER A 157 12.90 31.51 2.26
CA SER A 157 12.41 32.50 1.28
C SER A 157 10.99 33.01 1.51
N PHE A 158 10.19 32.34 2.34
CA PHE A 158 8.78 32.69 2.54
C PHE A 158 8.49 33.09 3.99
N PRO A 159 7.65 34.12 4.24
CA PRO A 159 7.23 34.49 5.59
C PRO A 159 6.14 33.52 6.08
N LEU A 160 6.48 32.24 6.19
CA LEU A 160 5.59 31.18 6.65
C LEU A 160 5.90 30.82 8.11
N ASP A 161 4.89 30.32 8.81
CA ASP A 161 5.08 29.75 10.14
C ASP A 161 5.89 28.44 10.03
N SER A 162 6.82 28.21 10.96
CA SER A 162 7.71 27.04 10.94
C SER A 162 6.95 25.71 10.97
N SER A 163 5.72 25.70 11.52
CA SER A 163 4.84 24.51 11.49
C SER A 163 4.47 24.06 10.07
N VAL A 164 4.48 24.97 9.09
CA VAL A 164 4.21 24.63 7.69
C VAL A 164 5.38 23.87 7.06
N GLY A 165 6.62 24.28 7.38
CA GLY A 165 7.84 23.57 6.96
C GLY A 165 7.90 22.16 7.56
N GLU A 166 7.57 22.02 8.84
CA GLU A 166 7.45 20.72 9.52
C GLU A 166 6.41 19.81 8.84
N ALA A 167 5.23 20.34 8.52
CA ALA A 167 4.17 19.59 7.83
C ALA A 167 4.61 19.14 6.42
N LEU A 168 5.37 19.95 5.69
CA LEU A 168 5.95 19.56 4.40
C LEU A 168 7.00 18.44 4.56
N GLY A 169 7.80 18.51 5.63
CA GLY A 169 8.74 17.44 6.01
C GLY A 169 8.04 16.11 6.34
N ASP A 170 6.90 16.15 7.00
CA ASP A 170 6.08 14.96 7.28
C ASP A 170 5.56 14.31 5.99
N VAL A 171 5.11 15.12 5.02
CA VAL A 171 4.68 14.63 3.69
C VAL A 171 5.85 13.96 2.96
N PHE A 172 7.03 14.58 2.97
CA PHE A 172 8.25 13.98 2.42
C PHE A 172 8.53 12.60 3.05
N ALA A 173 8.47 12.49 4.38
CA ALA A 173 8.72 11.23 5.08
C ALA A 173 7.69 10.13 4.74
N LEU A 174 6.43 10.51 4.46
CA LEU A 174 5.42 9.57 3.99
C LEU A 174 5.67 9.12 2.55
N LEU A 175 6.09 10.03 1.67
CA LEU A 175 6.44 9.69 0.29
C LEU A 175 7.68 8.80 0.20
N GLN A 176 8.68 8.98 1.07
CA GLN A 176 9.80 8.03 1.18
C GLN A 176 9.33 6.61 1.51
N LYS A 177 8.37 6.47 2.43
CA LYS A 177 7.79 5.16 2.77
C LYS A 177 7.01 4.58 1.60
N ALA A 178 6.33 5.42 0.82
CA ALA A 178 5.64 4.99 -0.39
C ALA A 178 6.63 4.52 -1.47
N ALA A 179 7.77 5.20 -1.64
CA ALA A 179 8.83 4.79 -2.55
C ALA A 179 9.39 3.41 -2.18
N SER A 180 9.69 3.16 -0.90
CA SER A 180 10.11 1.84 -0.43
C SER A 180 9.03 0.76 -0.64
N ALA A 181 7.76 1.09 -0.45
CA ALA A 181 6.67 0.16 -0.73
C ALA A 181 6.54 -0.15 -2.24
N ALA A 182 6.88 0.79 -3.12
CA ALA A 182 6.89 0.57 -4.56
C ALA A 182 8.01 -0.40 -5.01
N GLU A 183 9.15 -0.43 -4.31
CA GLU A 183 10.20 -1.43 -4.56
C GLU A 183 9.69 -2.87 -4.32
N GLU A 184 8.88 -3.07 -3.26
CA GLU A 184 8.26 -4.38 -2.98
C GLU A 184 7.29 -4.82 -4.09
N VAL A 185 6.65 -3.86 -4.79
CA VAL A 185 5.77 -4.15 -5.93
C VAL A 185 6.58 -4.72 -7.10
N GLN A 186 7.73 -4.11 -7.41
CA GLN A 186 8.63 -4.62 -8.46
C GLN A 186 9.09 -6.04 -8.14
N GLU A 187 9.59 -6.29 -6.92
CA GLU A 187 10.01 -7.64 -6.53
C GLU A 187 8.88 -8.65 -6.64
N THR A 188 7.66 -8.26 -6.26
CA THR A 188 6.49 -9.15 -6.35
C THR A 188 6.17 -9.47 -7.80
N PHE A 189 6.25 -8.50 -8.70
CA PHE A 189 6.04 -8.69 -10.13
C PHE A 189 7.09 -9.64 -10.71
N GLU A 190 8.37 -9.40 -10.46
CA GLU A 190 9.47 -10.26 -10.93
C GLU A 190 9.32 -11.70 -10.41
N LYS A 191 9.00 -11.89 -9.13
CA LYS A 191 8.80 -13.23 -8.54
C LYS A 191 7.61 -13.97 -9.14
N LYS A 192 6.53 -13.26 -9.47
CA LYS A 192 5.30 -13.88 -10.00
C LYS A 192 5.37 -14.14 -11.51
N HIS A 193 6.11 -13.31 -12.24
CA HIS A 193 6.24 -13.38 -13.68
C HIS A 193 7.63 -13.82 -14.16
N ALA A 194 8.46 -14.41 -13.29
CA ALA A 194 9.84 -14.78 -13.61
C ALA A 194 9.96 -15.59 -14.91
N HIS A 195 9.09 -16.58 -15.10
CA HIS A 195 9.06 -17.44 -16.28
C HIS A 195 8.62 -16.71 -17.55
N ASP A 196 7.65 -15.80 -17.44
CA ASP A 196 7.17 -15.00 -18.57
C ASP A 196 8.18 -13.92 -18.95
N LEU A 197 8.82 -13.30 -17.96
CA LEU A 197 9.90 -12.33 -18.15
C LEU A 197 11.12 -12.96 -18.80
N GLU A 198 11.52 -14.18 -18.38
CA GLU A 198 12.62 -14.91 -19.00
C GLU A 198 12.34 -15.14 -20.50
N ARG A 199 11.12 -15.56 -20.85
CA ARG A 199 10.70 -15.74 -22.25
C ARG A 199 10.67 -14.43 -23.04
N LEU A 200 10.19 -13.35 -22.43
CA LEU A 200 10.08 -12.04 -23.09
C LEU A 200 11.45 -11.36 -23.27
N LEU A 201 12.39 -11.60 -22.37
CA LEU A 201 13.74 -11.00 -22.39
C LEU A 201 14.75 -11.86 -23.16
N ASP A 202 14.58 -13.18 -23.18
CA ASP A 202 15.45 -14.13 -23.89
C ASP A 202 14.63 -15.20 -24.63
N PRO A 203 14.02 -14.86 -25.79
CA PRO A 203 13.20 -15.79 -26.56
C PRO A 203 14.06 -16.91 -27.17
N ARG A 204 13.58 -18.16 -27.12
CA ARG A 204 14.40 -19.35 -27.46
C ARG A 204 14.96 -19.39 -28.88
N ILE A 205 14.27 -18.79 -29.86
CA ILE A 205 14.67 -18.77 -31.28
C ILE A 205 14.29 -17.43 -31.93
N SER A 206 13.01 -17.06 -31.86
CA SER A 206 12.47 -15.76 -32.30
C SER A 206 11.04 -15.60 -31.77
N LEU A 207 10.56 -14.36 -31.63
CA LEU A 207 9.21 -14.07 -31.13
C LEU A 207 8.10 -14.72 -31.98
N GLU A 208 8.31 -14.80 -33.30
CA GLU A 208 7.39 -15.44 -34.26
C GLU A 208 7.31 -16.97 -34.05
N ALA A 209 8.43 -17.61 -33.72
CA ALA A 209 8.49 -19.06 -33.46
C ALA A 209 7.96 -19.46 -32.07
N GLU A 210 7.83 -18.51 -31.13
CA GLU A 210 7.16 -18.79 -29.86
C GLU A 210 5.63 -18.73 -29.96
N LYS A 211 5.06 -17.90 -30.86
CA LYS A 211 3.62 -17.85 -31.11
C LYS A 211 3.05 -19.20 -31.58
N THR A 212 3.85 -20.05 -32.23
CA THR A 212 3.41 -21.40 -32.64
C THR A 212 3.26 -22.37 -31.47
N TRP A 213 3.74 -22.01 -30.28
CA TRP A 213 3.57 -22.78 -29.04
C TRP A 213 2.39 -22.27 -28.19
N ASP A 214 1.61 -21.29 -28.66
CA ASP A 214 0.40 -20.86 -27.97
C ASP A 214 -0.64 -22.00 -27.96
N ALA A 215 -1.08 -22.36 -26.76
CA ALA A 215 -2.02 -23.46 -26.56
C ALA A 215 -3.37 -23.20 -27.24
N ALA A 216 -3.75 -21.94 -27.49
CA ALA A 216 -4.94 -21.58 -28.24
C ALA A 216 -4.88 -21.99 -29.72
N ALA A 217 -3.68 -22.17 -30.29
CA ALA A 217 -3.50 -22.66 -31.65
C ALA A 217 -3.61 -24.20 -31.76
N ASN A 218 -3.67 -24.91 -30.62
CA ASN A 218 -3.82 -26.37 -30.55
C ASN A 218 -5.30 -26.76 -30.36
N GLU A 219 -6.17 -26.31 -31.26
CA GLU A 219 -7.61 -26.63 -31.22
C GLU A 219 -7.89 -28.14 -31.42
N ASP A 220 -6.93 -28.91 -31.93
CA ASP A 220 -7.06 -30.33 -32.26
C ASP A 220 -7.10 -31.29 -31.05
N PHE A 221 -6.95 -30.78 -29.82
CA PHE A 221 -6.86 -31.59 -28.59
C PHE A 221 -8.02 -31.40 -27.58
N LEU A 222 -9.11 -30.73 -27.97
CA LEU A 222 -10.37 -30.62 -27.20
C LEU A 222 -11.53 -31.26 -27.95
#